data_AF-A0A0K8SRV0-F1
#
_entry.id   AF-A0A0K8SRV0-F1
#
_cell.length_a   1.000
_cell.length_b   1.000
_cell.length_c   1.000
_cell.angle_alpha   90.00
_cell.angle_beta   90.00
_cell.angle_gamma   90.00
#
_symmetry.space_group_name_H-M   'P 1'
#
loop_
_entity.id
_entity.type
_entity.pdbx_description
1 polymer ?
#
loop_
_entity_poly.entity_id
_entity_poly.type
_entity_poly.pdbx_seq_one_letter_code
_entity_poly.pdbx_strand_id
1 'polypeptide(L)'
;MSVFALVSAVAGFVKIRYIVEKAVIDNLVFRLHYRVTTALLFLCCILVTANNLIGDPISCITDGGVPGHVINTFCWITYTFTLPGVQGDPGTAVAHPGVAPATPDEEKRYHAYYQWVPFMLFFQGVLFYVPHFLWKNWEDGKIRALTDGLRGNNVVVGVAKTDKTTRLVQYIVDTLHRNNVYASCYYLCELLNFINVIGNMFLIDSFLGGSFMTYGTDVLRFSSLNQEQRNDPMVTIFPRVTKCTFHKYG
;
A
#
# COMPACT_ATOMS: atom_id res chain seq x y z
N MET A 1 0.62 -13.27 19.39
CA MET A 1 0.43 -13.90 18.06
C MET A 1 1.71 -13.70 17.27
N SER A 2 2.35 -14.76 16.77
CA SER A 2 3.65 -14.64 16.11
C SER A 2 3.51 -13.91 14.76
N VAL A 3 4.44 -13.02 14.44
CA VAL A 3 4.53 -12.33 13.14
C VAL A 3 4.45 -13.31 11.96
N PHE A 4 4.97 -14.52 12.15
CA PHE A 4 4.85 -15.63 11.21
C PHE A 4 3.41 -16.01 10.83
N ALA A 5 2.47 -15.97 11.78
CA ALA A 5 1.07 -16.27 11.49
C ALA A 5 0.42 -15.21 10.59
N LEU A 6 0.77 -13.93 10.79
CA LEU A 6 0.31 -12.81 9.96
C LEU A 6 0.92 -12.87 8.56
N VAL A 7 2.22 -13.14 8.45
CA VAL A 7 2.91 -13.28 7.14
C VAL A 7 2.36 -14.47 6.36
N SER A 8 2.04 -15.59 7.03
CA SER A 8 1.42 -16.76 6.41
C SER A 8 0.04 -16.44 5.81
N ALA A 9 -0.74 -15.56 6.44
CA ALA A 9 -2.03 -15.11 5.90
C ALA A 9 -1.86 -14.33 4.58
N VAL A 10 -0.82 -13.50 4.46
CA VAL A 10 -0.50 -12.78 3.22
C VAL A 10 0.08 -13.68 2.14
N ALA A 11 0.83 -14.73 2.51
CA ALA A 11 1.31 -15.74 1.57
C ALA A 11 0.17 -16.45 0.82
N GLY A 12 -1.05 -16.47 1.37
CA GLY A 12 -2.25 -16.94 0.68
C GLY A 12 -2.62 -16.11 -0.55
N PHE A 13 -2.35 -14.81 -0.56
CA PHE A 13 -2.56 -13.94 -1.73
C PHE A 13 -1.47 -14.14 -2.80
N VAL A 14 -0.22 -14.39 -2.39
CA VAL A 14 0.92 -14.56 -3.31
C VAL A 14 1.02 -15.98 -3.87
N LYS A 15 0.49 -16.99 -3.17
CA LYS A 15 0.40 -18.36 -3.70
C LYS A 15 -0.39 -18.35 -5.01
N ILE A 16 0.34 -18.34 -6.13
CA ILE A 16 -0.14 -18.73 -7.44
C ILE A 16 -0.35 -20.24 -7.37
N ARG A 17 -1.40 -20.68 -6.66
CA ARG A 17 -1.93 -22.02 -6.89
C ARG A 17 -2.48 -21.97 -8.31
N TYR A 18 -1.75 -22.58 -9.23
CA TYR A 18 -2.27 -22.99 -10.53
C TYR A 18 -3.29 -24.10 -10.25
N ILE A 19 -4.47 -23.70 -9.78
CA ILE A 19 -5.59 -24.61 -9.65
C ILE A 19 -6.06 -24.80 -11.09
N VAL A 20 -5.63 -25.89 -11.72
CA VAL A 20 -6.01 -26.26 -13.10
C VAL A 20 -7.53 -26.30 -13.26
N GLU A 21 -8.26 -26.42 -12.16
CA GLU A 21 -9.73 -26.42 -12.08
C GLU A 21 -10.37 -25.02 -11.93
N LYS A 22 -9.61 -23.93 -11.75
CA LYS A 22 -10.20 -22.60 -11.54
C LYS A 22 -10.55 -21.93 -12.85
N ALA A 23 -11.79 -21.43 -12.95
CA ALA A 23 -12.21 -20.54 -14.03
C ALA A 23 -11.34 -19.27 -14.06
N VAL A 24 -10.75 -18.97 -15.20
CA VAL A 24 -10.14 -17.66 -15.44
C VAL A 24 -11.26 -16.69 -15.81
N ILE A 25 -11.55 -15.77 -14.89
CA ILE A 25 -12.60 -14.76 -15.02
C ILE A 25 -12.04 -13.32 -15.06
N ASP A 26 -10.71 -13.21 -15.01
CA ASP A 26 -9.97 -11.97 -14.78
C ASP A 26 -8.79 -11.87 -15.75
N ASN A 27 -8.50 -10.65 -16.22
CA ASN A 27 -7.32 -10.37 -17.05
C ASN A 27 -6.05 -10.24 -16.19
N LEU A 28 -4.91 -10.07 -16.86
CA LEU A 28 -3.61 -9.94 -16.17
C LEU A 28 -3.53 -8.68 -15.30
N VAL A 29 -3.99 -7.53 -15.82
CA VAL A 29 -3.92 -6.24 -15.13
C VAL A 29 -4.75 -6.28 -13.85
N PHE A 30 -5.97 -6.83 -13.90
CA PHE A 30 -6.83 -6.96 -12.74
C PHE A 30 -6.19 -7.86 -11.68
N ARG A 31 -5.53 -8.97 -12.07
CA ARG A 31 -4.76 -9.81 -11.14
C ARG A 31 -3.60 -9.08 -10.49
N LEU A 32 -2.85 -8.27 -11.23
CA LEU A 32 -1.79 -7.46 -10.65
C LEU A 32 -2.38 -6.51 -9.60
N HIS A 33 -3.51 -5.88 -9.91
CA HIS A 33 -4.21 -4.94 -9.03
C HIS A 33 -4.69 -5.58 -7.72
N TYR A 34 -5.57 -6.59 -7.76
CA TYR A 34 -6.17 -7.11 -6.53
C TYR A 34 -5.29 -8.12 -5.79
N ARG A 35 -4.36 -8.80 -6.48
CA ARG A 35 -3.54 -9.87 -5.89
C ARG A 35 -2.17 -9.36 -5.49
N VAL A 36 -1.43 -8.80 -6.44
CA VAL A 36 -0.04 -8.39 -6.19
C VAL A 36 0.01 -7.13 -5.34
N THR A 37 -0.69 -6.07 -5.75
CA THR A 37 -0.68 -4.80 -5.02
C THR A 37 -1.25 -4.94 -3.61
N THR A 38 -2.41 -5.60 -3.46
CA THR A 38 -3.01 -5.90 -2.15
C THR A 38 -2.07 -6.71 -1.24
N ALA A 39 -1.43 -7.76 -1.76
CA ALA A 39 -0.51 -8.58 -0.96
C ALA A 39 0.72 -7.78 -0.52
N LEU A 40 1.27 -6.95 -1.42
CA LEU A 40 2.39 -6.07 -1.11
C LEU A 40 2.01 -5.07 -0.02
N LEU A 41 0.85 -4.41 -0.13
CA LEU A 41 0.37 -3.45 0.85
C LEU A 41 0.16 -4.08 2.23
N PHE A 42 -0.46 -5.27 2.29
CA PHE A 42 -0.63 -5.98 3.56
C PHE A 42 0.70 -6.49 4.13
N LEU A 43 1.64 -6.92 3.29
CA LEU A 43 2.98 -7.30 3.74
C LEU A 43 3.68 -6.10 4.37
N CYS A 44 3.70 -4.95 3.69
CA CYS A 44 4.26 -3.71 4.21
C CYS A 44 3.57 -3.27 5.51
N CYS A 45 2.23 -3.37 5.58
CA CYS A 45 1.47 -3.10 6.79
C CYS A 45 1.95 -3.97 7.96
N ILE A 46 2.13 -5.28 7.75
CA ILE A 46 2.60 -6.20 8.78
C ILE A 46 4.03 -5.87 9.19
N LEU A 47 4.92 -5.58 8.23
CA LEU A 47 6.32 -5.24 8.52
C LEU A 47 6.43 -3.97 9.37
N VAL A 48 5.72 -2.91 8.99
CA VAL A 48 5.73 -1.65 9.75
C VAL A 48 5.08 -1.86 11.13
N THR A 49 3.97 -2.60 11.22
CA THR A 49 3.33 -2.92 12.51
C THR A 49 4.25 -3.75 13.41
N ALA A 50 4.97 -4.72 12.86
CA ALA A 50 5.90 -5.54 13.62
C ALA A 50 7.05 -4.69 14.20
N ASN A 51 7.56 -3.72 13.44
CA ASN A 51 8.58 -2.79 13.95
C ASN A 51 8.03 -1.91 15.08
N ASN A 52 6.78 -1.44 14.97
CA ASN A 52 6.14 -0.65 16.02
C ASN A 52 5.81 -1.45 17.30
N LEU A 53 5.66 -2.78 17.20
CA LEU A 53 5.31 -3.64 18.33
C LEU A 53 6.54 -4.22 19.05
N ILE A 54 7.61 -4.52 18.31
CA ILE A 54 8.78 -5.27 18.81
C ILE A 54 10.01 -4.36 18.94
N GLY A 55 10.11 -3.30 18.14
CA GLY A 55 11.21 -2.35 18.15
C GLY A 55 10.89 -1.07 18.91
N ASP A 56 11.91 -0.25 19.13
CA ASP A 56 11.76 1.12 19.60
C ASP A 56 11.47 2.03 18.39
N PRO A 57 10.28 2.65 18.30
CA PRO A 57 9.91 3.46 17.13
C PRO A 57 10.67 4.80 17.08
N ILE A 58 11.15 5.28 18.22
CA ILE A 58 11.97 6.49 18.35
C ILE A 58 12.93 6.34 19.54
N SER A 59 14.15 6.88 19.38
CA SER A 59 15.14 6.99 20.45
C SER A 59 15.53 8.45 20.63
N CYS A 60 15.24 9.02 21.81
CA CYS A 60 15.53 10.41 22.14
C CYS A 60 16.87 10.55 22.88
N ILE A 61 17.61 11.60 22.54
CA ILE A 61 18.82 12.02 23.27
C ILE A 61 18.38 13.00 24.36
N THR A 62 18.72 12.72 25.62
CA THR A 62 18.25 13.50 26.78
C THR A 62 19.37 13.66 27.82
N ASP A 63 19.33 14.76 28.60
CA ASP A 63 20.37 15.08 29.59
C ASP A 63 20.18 14.34 30.94
N GLY A 64 19.45 13.22 30.97
CA GLY A 64 19.34 12.34 32.13
C GLY A 64 18.38 12.78 33.26
N GLY A 65 17.66 13.90 33.11
CA GLY A 65 16.73 14.41 34.13
C GLY A 65 15.37 13.68 34.26
N VAL A 66 15.04 12.80 33.30
CA VAL A 66 13.80 12.00 33.25
C VAL A 66 14.16 10.63 32.64
N PRO A 67 13.53 9.52 33.08
CA PRO A 67 13.76 8.20 32.47
C PRO A 67 13.54 8.22 30.95
N GLY A 68 14.50 7.71 30.18
CA GLY A 68 14.51 7.77 28.71
C GLY A 68 13.27 7.14 28.06
N HIS A 69 12.75 6.04 28.61
CA HIS A 69 11.50 5.43 28.15
C HIS A 69 10.33 6.43 28.14
N VAL A 70 10.17 7.22 29.20
CA VAL A 70 9.03 8.17 29.32
C VAL A 70 9.11 9.21 28.22
N ILE A 71 10.31 9.74 27.96
CA ILE A 71 10.53 10.71 26.88
C ILE A 71 10.29 10.08 25.52
N ASN A 72 10.82 8.88 25.27
CA ASN A 72 10.60 8.17 24.01
C ASN A 72 9.10 7.95 23.74
N THR A 73 8.35 7.48 24.74
CA THR A 73 6.89 7.27 24.61
C THR A 73 6.15 8.58 24.42
N PHE A 74 6.49 9.64 25.15
CA PHE A 74 5.87 10.95 24.99
C PHE A 74 6.11 11.53 23.59
N CYS A 75 7.37 11.56 23.14
CA CYS A 75 7.73 12.08 21.83
C CYS A 75 7.18 11.23 20.69
N TRP A 76 7.05 9.93 20.89
CA TRP A 76 6.37 9.06 19.94
C TRP A 76 4.88 9.40 19.83
N ILE A 77 4.16 9.57 20.94
CA ILE A 77 2.69 9.75 20.96
C ILE A 77 2.27 11.15 20.52
N THR A 78 2.95 12.20 20.97
CA THR A 78 2.50 13.59 20.79
C THR A 78 2.68 14.05 19.35
N TYR A 79 3.91 14.37 18.95
CA TYR A 79 4.32 14.67 17.58
C TYR A 79 5.80 15.06 17.64
N THR A 80 6.47 14.96 16.50
CA THR A 80 7.81 15.53 16.32
C THR A 80 7.76 16.61 15.24
N PHE A 81 8.79 17.45 15.15
CA PHE A 81 8.84 18.50 14.13
C PHE A 81 10.26 18.74 13.59
N THR A 82 10.33 19.34 12.40
CA THR A 82 11.57 19.83 11.78
C THR A 82 11.41 21.29 11.40
N LEU A 83 12.54 21.99 11.26
CA LEU A 83 12.63 23.40 10.91
C LEU A 83 13.17 23.54 9.48
N PRO A 84 12.32 23.50 8.44
CA PRO A 84 12.77 23.53 7.04
C PRO A 84 13.57 24.79 6.68
N GLY A 85 13.36 25.90 7.39
CA GLY A 85 14.07 27.16 7.17
C GLY A 85 15.54 27.17 7.63
N VAL A 86 15.99 26.14 8.36
CA VAL A 86 17.37 26.08 8.86
C VAL A 86 18.13 24.96 8.16
N GLN A 87 18.87 25.36 7.11
CA GLN A 87 19.83 24.52 6.39
C GLN A 87 21.23 25.02 6.72
N GLY A 88 22.07 24.14 7.28
CA GLY A 88 23.47 24.40 7.56
C GLY A 88 24.26 23.12 7.39
N ASP A 89 25.58 23.23 7.25
CA ASP A 89 26.45 22.08 7.12
C ASP A 89 26.42 21.25 8.43
N PRO A 90 26.18 19.92 8.34
CA PRO A 90 26.19 19.05 9.50
C PRO A 90 27.54 19.12 10.23
N GLY A 91 27.53 19.39 11.53
CA GLY A 91 28.72 19.34 12.38
C GLY A 91 29.43 20.66 12.66
N THR A 92 29.04 21.77 12.04
CA THR A 92 29.55 23.12 12.38
C THR A 92 28.47 24.00 13.02
N ALA A 93 27.34 24.20 12.34
CA ALA A 93 26.26 25.09 12.79
C ALA A 93 24.95 24.37 13.16
N VAL A 94 24.73 23.15 12.63
CA VAL A 94 23.51 22.37 12.87
C VAL A 94 23.83 20.89 13.14
N ALA A 95 22.99 20.23 13.96
CA ALA A 95 23.14 18.81 14.27
C ALA A 95 22.72 17.90 13.10
N HIS A 96 21.70 18.33 12.34
CA HIS A 96 21.20 17.67 11.14
C HIS A 96 20.37 18.69 10.34
N PRO A 97 20.23 18.58 9.01
CA PRO A 97 19.30 19.41 8.24
C PRO A 97 17.90 19.41 8.88
N GLY A 98 17.37 20.61 9.16
CA GLY A 98 16.08 20.79 9.83
C GLY A 98 16.09 20.67 11.36
N VAL A 99 17.26 20.49 11.99
CA VAL A 99 17.44 20.34 13.44
C VAL A 99 18.43 21.38 13.96
N ALA A 100 17.92 22.57 14.26
CA ALA A 100 18.67 23.72 14.79
C ALA A 100 17.91 24.41 15.94
N PRO A 101 18.55 25.16 16.84
CA PRO A 101 17.88 25.86 17.95
C PRO A 101 16.65 26.63 17.43
N ALA A 102 15.45 26.29 17.92
CA ALA A 102 14.22 26.84 17.37
C ALA A 102 14.02 28.26 17.89
N THR A 103 14.01 29.25 17.00
CA THR A 103 13.51 30.58 17.35
C THR A 103 11.97 30.61 17.26
N PRO A 104 11.28 31.52 17.97
CA PRO A 104 9.81 31.57 17.98
C PRO A 104 9.16 31.80 16.61
N ASP A 105 9.88 32.48 15.71
CA ASP A 105 9.36 32.93 14.41
C ASP A 105 9.60 31.94 13.25
N GLU A 106 10.25 30.80 13.52
CA GLU A 106 10.54 29.80 12.49
C GLU A 106 9.34 28.89 12.19
N GLU A 107 9.12 28.64 10.89
CA GLU A 107 8.10 27.71 10.41
C GLU A 107 8.43 26.27 10.87
N LYS A 108 7.49 25.63 11.56
CA LYS A 108 7.64 24.26 12.08
C LYS A 108 6.82 23.31 11.23
N ARG A 109 7.47 22.27 10.68
CA ARG A 109 6.79 21.17 10.00
C ARG A 109 6.63 20.00 10.96
N TYR A 110 5.38 19.63 11.27
CA TYR A 110 5.05 18.56 12.20
C TYR A 110 4.93 17.20 11.50
N HIS A 111 5.45 16.17 12.14
CA HIS A 111 5.49 14.78 11.67
C HIS A 111 4.77 13.89 12.68
N ALA A 112 3.45 13.70 12.48
CA ALA A 112 2.62 12.78 13.26
C ALA A 112 2.13 11.58 12.44
N TYR A 113 2.37 11.57 11.12
CA TYR A 113 1.83 10.58 10.21
C TYR A 113 2.42 9.16 10.40
N TYR A 114 3.62 9.02 10.98
CA TYR A 114 4.29 7.73 11.18
C TYR A 114 3.46 6.70 11.96
N GLN A 115 2.69 7.16 12.95
CA GLN A 115 1.76 6.32 13.72
C GLN A 115 0.63 5.75 12.85
N TRP A 116 0.23 6.51 11.82
CA TRP A 116 -0.92 6.22 10.97
C TRP A 116 -0.56 5.39 9.73
N VAL A 117 0.73 5.28 9.39
CA VAL A 117 1.22 4.53 8.22
C VAL A 117 0.67 3.10 8.17
N PRO A 118 0.66 2.29 9.25
CA PRO A 118 0.12 0.94 9.18
C PRO A 118 -1.38 0.90 8.83
N PHE A 119 -2.18 1.77 9.46
CA PHE A 119 -3.62 1.86 9.19
C PHE A 119 -3.89 2.32 7.76
N MET A 120 -3.09 3.26 7.27
CA MET A 120 -3.12 3.74 5.90
C MET A 120 -2.86 2.58 4.93
N LEU A 121 -1.76 1.85 5.09
CA LEU A 121 -1.42 0.69 4.23
C LEU A 121 -2.50 -0.40 4.27
N PHE A 122 -3.07 -0.68 5.44
CA PHE A 122 -4.17 -1.63 5.57
C PHE A 122 -5.39 -1.18 4.77
N PHE A 123 -5.79 0.08 4.93
CA PHE A 123 -6.95 0.65 4.21
C PHE A 123 -6.74 0.63 2.69
N GLN A 124 -5.54 0.97 2.21
CA GLN A 124 -5.21 0.84 0.79
C GLN A 124 -5.30 -0.60 0.31
N GLY A 125 -4.76 -1.55 1.07
CA GLY A 125 -4.85 -2.98 0.74
C GLY A 125 -6.31 -3.43 0.56
N VAL A 126 -7.20 -3.01 1.46
CA VAL A 126 -8.64 -3.27 1.33
C VAL A 126 -9.21 -2.64 0.05
N LEU A 127 -8.94 -1.36 -0.19
CA LEU A 127 -9.43 -0.64 -1.38
C LEU A 127 -9.02 -1.31 -2.70
N PHE A 128 -7.77 -1.79 -2.82
CA PHE A 128 -7.30 -2.53 -4.00
C PHE A 128 -7.98 -3.90 -4.18
N TYR A 129 -8.51 -4.50 -3.11
CA TYR A 129 -9.24 -5.77 -3.16
C TYR A 129 -10.73 -5.60 -3.50
N VAL A 130 -11.34 -4.46 -3.16
CA VAL A 130 -12.79 -4.21 -3.33
C VAL A 130 -13.31 -4.47 -4.75
N PRO A 131 -12.69 -3.96 -5.84
CA PRO A 131 -13.21 -4.19 -7.19
C PRO A 131 -13.26 -5.67 -7.57
N HIS A 132 -12.29 -6.47 -7.11
CA HIS A 132 -12.28 -7.92 -7.33
C HIS A 132 -13.36 -8.63 -6.51
N PHE A 133 -13.58 -8.22 -5.26
CA PHE A 133 -14.67 -8.75 -4.45
C PHE A 133 -16.03 -8.50 -5.11
N LEU A 134 -16.27 -7.30 -5.63
CA LEU A 134 -17.49 -6.97 -6.40
C LEU A 134 -17.61 -7.82 -7.66
N TRP A 135 -16.55 -7.92 -8.46
CA TRP A 135 -16.56 -8.73 -9.68
C TRP A 135 -16.89 -10.20 -9.40
N LYS A 136 -16.27 -10.77 -8.37
CA LYS A 136 -16.51 -12.17 -7.98
C LYS A 136 -17.96 -12.42 -7.57
N ASN A 137 -18.59 -11.48 -6.88
CA ASN A 137 -19.99 -11.59 -6.49
C ASN A 137 -20.95 -11.42 -7.69
N TRP A 138 -20.58 -10.63 -8.71
CA TRP A 138 -21.39 -10.47 -9.93
C TRP A 138 -21.20 -11.60 -10.95
N GLU A 139 -20.00 -12.18 -11.03
CA GLU A 139 -19.71 -13.32 -11.89
C GLU A 139 -20.47 -14.57 -11.43
N ASP A 140 -20.63 -14.74 -10.11
CA ASP A 140 -21.45 -15.77 -9.46
C ASP A 140 -21.18 -17.21 -9.97
N GLY A 141 -19.94 -17.49 -10.36
CA GLY A 141 -19.53 -18.78 -10.90
C GLY A 141 -20.09 -19.14 -12.28
N LYS A 142 -20.66 -18.19 -13.04
CA LYS A 142 -21.22 -18.44 -14.38
C LYS A 142 -20.20 -19.05 -15.33
N ILE A 143 -18.99 -18.50 -15.40
CA ILE A 143 -17.93 -19.05 -16.26
C ILE A 143 -17.50 -20.41 -15.74
N ARG A 144 -17.50 -20.59 -14.41
CA ARG A 144 -17.21 -21.88 -13.80
C ARG A 144 -18.23 -22.93 -14.25
N ALA A 145 -19.52 -22.66 -14.18
CA ALA A 145 -20.57 -23.59 -14.61
C ALA A 145 -20.48 -23.91 -16.11
N LEU A 146 -20.25 -22.91 -16.97
CA LEU A 146 -20.21 -23.08 -18.42
C LEU A 146 -19.03 -23.93 -18.91
N THR A 147 -17.90 -23.85 -18.22
CA THR A 147 -16.66 -24.56 -18.61
C THR A 147 -16.46 -25.85 -17.81
N ASP A 148 -17.47 -26.31 -17.08
CA ASP A 148 -17.37 -27.50 -16.26
C ASP A 148 -17.20 -28.78 -17.10
N GLY A 149 -16.23 -29.61 -16.72
CA GLY A 149 -15.80 -30.78 -17.49
C GLY A 149 -15.06 -30.47 -18.80
N LEU A 150 -14.75 -29.20 -19.09
CA LEU A 150 -13.89 -28.78 -20.20
C LEU A 150 -12.53 -28.24 -19.73
N ARG A 151 -12.27 -28.22 -18.41
CA ARG A 151 -11.01 -27.79 -17.79
C ARG A 151 -10.55 -28.73 -16.68
N GLY A 152 -9.28 -28.61 -16.29
CA GLY A 152 -8.75 -29.30 -15.12
C GLY A 152 -8.58 -30.81 -15.30
N ASN A 153 -8.57 -31.52 -14.18
CA ASN A 153 -8.51 -32.98 -14.18
C ASN A 153 -9.83 -33.64 -14.60
N ASN A 154 -10.91 -32.85 -14.71
CA ASN A 154 -12.24 -33.31 -15.12
C ASN A 154 -12.48 -33.16 -16.64
N VAL A 155 -11.44 -32.92 -17.44
CA VAL A 155 -11.58 -32.78 -18.90
C VAL A 155 -12.09 -34.09 -19.48
N VAL A 156 -13.27 -34.01 -20.09
CA VAL A 156 -13.82 -35.11 -20.87
C VAL A 156 -13.01 -35.27 -22.17
N VAL A 157 -12.75 -36.52 -22.58
CA VAL A 157 -11.95 -36.85 -23.77
C VAL A 157 -12.84 -37.53 -24.83
N GLY A 158 -12.47 -37.39 -26.10
CA GLY A 158 -13.17 -38.04 -27.22
C GLY A 158 -14.53 -37.40 -27.54
N VAL A 159 -15.50 -38.22 -27.93
CA VAL A 159 -16.82 -37.77 -28.42
C VAL A 159 -17.58 -36.92 -27.39
N ALA A 160 -17.45 -37.24 -26.10
CA ALA A 160 -18.13 -36.47 -25.06
C ALA A 160 -17.54 -35.07 -24.84
N LYS A 161 -16.28 -34.81 -25.28
CA LYS A 161 -15.70 -33.46 -25.34
C LYS A 161 -16.32 -32.64 -26.47
N THR A 162 -16.43 -33.25 -27.66
CA THR A 162 -17.00 -32.58 -28.83
C THR A 162 -18.46 -32.22 -28.57
N ASP A 163 -19.23 -33.12 -27.96
CA ASP A 163 -20.64 -32.85 -27.63
C ASP A 163 -20.81 -31.70 -26.64
N LYS A 164 -20.01 -31.67 -25.57
CA LYS A 164 -20.03 -30.55 -24.60
C LYS A 164 -19.61 -29.23 -25.23
N THR A 165 -18.59 -29.25 -26.10
CA THR A 165 -18.11 -28.06 -26.80
C THR A 165 -19.18 -27.53 -27.75
N THR A 166 -19.83 -28.40 -28.53
CA THR A 166 -20.92 -28.02 -29.44
C THR A 166 -22.11 -27.42 -28.68
N ARG A 167 -22.49 -28.01 -27.53
CA ARG A 167 -23.55 -27.44 -26.66
C ARG A 167 -23.18 -26.07 -26.11
N LEU A 168 -21.92 -25.86 -25.72
CA LEU A 168 -21.43 -24.57 -25.24
C LEU A 168 -21.48 -23.51 -26.36
N VAL A 169 -21.03 -23.87 -27.57
CA VAL A 169 -21.10 -22.99 -28.74
C VAL A 169 -22.55 -22.63 -29.06
N GLN A 170 -23.45 -23.63 -29.07
CA GLN A 170 -24.87 -23.42 -29.29
C GLN A 170 -25.46 -22.45 -28.25
N TYR A 171 -25.15 -22.64 -26.97
CA TYR A 171 -25.57 -21.72 -25.91
C TYR A 171 -25.07 -20.28 -26.14
N ILE A 172 -23.82 -20.10 -26.55
CA ILE A 172 -23.26 -18.77 -26.83
C ILE A 172 -23.98 -18.09 -28.00
N VAL A 173 -24.26 -18.85 -29.06
CA VAL A 173 -25.00 -18.37 -30.24
C VAL A 173 -26.45 -18.02 -29.89
N ASP A 174 -27.13 -18.87 -29.12
CA ASP A 174 -28.52 -18.65 -28.71
C ASP A 174 -28.66 -17.50 -27.68
N THR A 175 -27.60 -17.23 -26.91
CA THR A 175 -27.57 -16.18 -25.89
C THR A 175 -26.86 -14.91 -26.37
N LEU A 176 -26.58 -14.80 -27.67
CA LEU A 176 -25.95 -13.62 -28.26
C LEU A 176 -26.75 -12.36 -27.86
N HIS A 177 -26.06 -11.35 -27.33
CA HIS A 177 -26.62 -10.09 -26.80
C HIS A 177 -27.39 -10.16 -25.46
N ARG A 178 -27.67 -11.34 -24.88
CA ARG A 178 -28.28 -11.44 -23.53
C ARG A 178 -27.27 -11.29 -22.39
N ASN A 179 -25.98 -11.48 -22.68
CA ASN A 179 -24.89 -11.37 -21.71
C ASN A 179 -24.34 -9.93 -21.55
N ASN A 180 -25.03 -8.92 -22.06
CA ASN A 180 -24.59 -7.51 -21.98
C ASN A 180 -24.43 -7.03 -20.53
N VAL A 181 -25.28 -7.50 -19.61
CA VAL A 181 -25.18 -7.15 -18.17
C VAL A 181 -23.88 -7.69 -17.55
N TYR A 182 -23.48 -8.91 -17.94
CA TYR A 182 -22.22 -9.49 -17.48
C TYR A 182 -21.02 -8.65 -17.95
N ALA A 183 -21.01 -8.27 -19.23
CA ALA A 183 -19.97 -7.43 -19.80
C ALA A 183 -19.95 -6.02 -19.16
N SER A 184 -21.11 -5.40 -18.92
CA SER A 184 -21.18 -4.08 -18.27
C SER A 184 -20.64 -4.11 -16.84
N CYS A 185 -20.97 -5.15 -16.06
CA CYS A 185 -20.43 -5.34 -14.72
C CYS A 185 -18.90 -5.49 -14.74
N TYR A 186 -18.35 -6.23 -15.73
CA TYR A 186 -16.91 -6.37 -15.90
C TYR A 186 -16.23 -5.02 -16.18
N TYR A 187 -16.73 -4.27 -17.16
CA TYR A 187 -16.17 -2.97 -17.52
C TYR A 187 -16.30 -1.95 -16.38
N LEU A 188 -17.38 -2.02 -15.59
CA LEU A 188 -17.53 -1.21 -14.40
C LEU A 188 -16.46 -1.54 -13.35
N CYS A 189 -16.15 -2.82 -13.12
CA CYS A 189 -15.06 -3.23 -12.24
C CYS A 189 -13.68 -2.75 -12.73
N GLU A 190 -13.44 -2.78 -14.04
CA GLU A 190 -12.20 -2.23 -14.63
C GLU A 190 -12.09 -0.72 -14.43
N LEU A 191 -13.20 0.01 -14.64
CA LEU A 191 -13.25 1.44 -14.37
C LEU A 191 -13.02 1.74 -12.88
N LEU A 192 -13.61 0.93 -11.99
CA LEU A 192 -13.39 1.03 -10.55
C LEU A 192 -11.93 0.77 -10.17
N ASN A 193 -11.22 -0.16 -10.82
CA ASN A 193 -9.78 -0.34 -10.61
C ASN A 193 -9.01 0.95 -10.92
N PHE A 194 -9.29 1.56 -12.07
CA PHE A 194 -8.63 2.78 -12.51
C PHE A 194 -8.90 3.95 -11.54
N ILE A 195 -10.17 4.15 -11.17
CA ILE A 195 -10.57 5.15 -10.17
C ILE A 195 -9.86 4.87 -8.83
N ASN A 196 -9.75 3.59 -8.44
CA ASN A 196 -9.08 3.22 -7.20
C ASN A 196 -7.59 3.58 -7.21
N VAL A 197 -6.88 3.38 -8.33
CA VAL A 197 -5.46 3.80 -8.44
C VAL A 197 -5.34 5.30 -8.26
N ILE A 198 -6.14 6.08 -8.97
CA ILE A 198 -6.13 7.55 -8.90
C ILE A 198 -6.46 8.01 -7.47
N GLY A 199 -7.52 7.46 -6.88
CA GLY A 199 -7.94 7.78 -5.53
C GLY A 199 -6.84 7.49 -4.50
N ASN A 200 -6.16 6.34 -4.61
CA ASN A 200 -5.04 6.00 -3.74
C ASN A 200 -3.86 6.97 -3.91
N MET A 201 -3.59 7.44 -5.13
CA MET A 201 -2.52 8.42 -5.39
C MET A 201 -2.79 9.75 -4.67
N PHE A 202 -4.01 10.28 -4.77
CA PHE A 202 -4.42 11.49 -4.04
C PHE A 202 -4.47 11.27 -2.52
N LEU A 203 -4.84 10.07 -2.09
CA LEU A 203 -4.88 9.73 -0.67
C LEU A 203 -3.47 9.79 -0.07
N ILE A 204 -2.47 9.19 -0.73
CA ILE A 204 -1.07 9.26 -0.27
C ILE A 204 -0.56 10.70 -0.28
N ASP A 205 -0.91 11.47 -1.32
CA ASP A 205 -0.49 12.86 -1.41
C ASP A 205 -1.03 13.71 -0.27
N SER A 206 -2.32 13.62 0.01
CA SER A 206 -2.94 14.28 1.16
C SER A 206 -2.32 13.83 2.48
N PHE A 207 -2.07 12.53 2.64
CA PHE A 207 -1.47 11.95 3.84
C PHE A 207 -0.04 12.45 4.12
N LEU A 208 0.76 12.70 3.06
CA LEU A 208 2.13 13.21 3.16
C LEU A 208 2.22 14.75 3.11
N GLY A 209 1.07 15.46 3.15
CA GLY A 209 1.03 16.92 3.12
C GLY A 209 1.34 17.51 1.74
N GLY A 210 0.79 16.93 0.68
CA GLY A 210 0.86 17.45 -0.70
C GLY A 210 2.21 17.28 -1.40
N SER A 211 3.10 16.48 -0.82
CA SER A 211 4.49 16.34 -1.29
C SER A 211 4.73 15.06 -2.12
N PHE A 212 3.73 14.18 -2.27
CA PHE A 212 3.90 12.89 -2.93
C PHE A 212 3.83 12.99 -4.45
N MET A 213 2.93 13.81 -4.99
CA MET A 213 2.76 13.99 -6.42
C MET A 213 4.02 14.56 -7.08
N THR A 214 4.73 15.44 -6.39
CA THR A 214 6.00 16.02 -6.85
C THR A 214 7.19 15.11 -6.57
N TYR A 215 7.07 14.21 -5.58
CA TYR A 215 8.16 13.32 -5.15
C TYR A 215 8.76 12.50 -6.30
N GLY A 216 7.93 11.90 -7.16
CA GLY A 216 8.41 11.06 -8.26
C GLY A 216 9.29 11.82 -9.27
N THR A 217 8.87 13.03 -9.66
CA THR A 217 9.65 13.88 -10.57
C THR A 217 10.89 14.45 -9.91
N ASP A 218 10.80 14.79 -8.62
CA ASP A 218 11.93 15.33 -7.86
C ASP A 218 13.01 14.27 -7.68
N VAL A 219 12.65 13.03 -7.33
CA VAL A 219 13.60 11.92 -7.20
C VAL A 219 14.37 11.67 -8.51
N LEU A 220 13.70 11.74 -9.67
CA LEU A 220 14.35 11.61 -10.98
C LEU A 220 15.28 12.79 -11.30
N ARG A 221 14.91 14.01 -10.92
CA ARG A 221 15.75 15.21 -11.11
C ARG A 221 17.01 15.18 -10.25
N PHE A 222 16.91 14.65 -9.04
CA PHE A 222 18.04 14.59 -8.11
C PHE A 222 18.88 13.31 -8.23
N SER A 223 18.44 12.30 -8.99
CA SER A 223 19.21 11.05 -9.18
C SER A 223 20.53 11.24 -9.94
N SER A 224 20.66 12.35 -10.67
CA SER A 224 21.88 12.73 -11.41
C SER A 224 22.87 13.57 -10.58
N LEU A 225 22.54 13.93 -9.34
CA LEU A 225 23.39 14.74 -8.45
C LEU A 225 24.10 13.87 -7.41
N ASN A 226 25.34 14.23 -7.06
CA ASN A 226 26.14 13.54 -6.05
C ASN A 226 25.47 13.62 -4.66
N GLN A 227 25.47 12.50 -3.93
CA GLN A 227 24.74 12.30 -2.66
C GLN A 227 25.08 13.34 -1.57
N GLU A 228 26.30 13.88 -1.56
CA GLU A 228 26.76 14.85 -0.55
C GLU A 228 26.27 16.30 -0.78
N GLN A 229 25.85 16.64 -2.01
CA GLN A 229 25.30 17.96 -2.35
C GLN A 229 23.77 17.97 -2.43
N ARG A 230 23.14 16.84 -2.08
CA ARG A 230 21.72 16.60 -2.33
C ARG A 230 20.92 16.99 -1.08
N ASN A 231 20.16 18.07 -1.17
CA ASN A 231 18.99 18.27 -0.29
C ASN A 231 17.92 17.25 -0.69
N ASP A 232 18.09 16.02 -0.21
CA ASP A 232 17.23 14.91 -0.57
C ASP A 232 15.76 15.21 -0.23
N PRO A 233 14.83 15.22 -1.21
CA PRO A 233 13.40 15.42 -0.93
C PRO A 233 12.87 14.34 0.04
N MET A 234 13.54 13.17 0.06
CA MET A 234 13.27 12.11 1.02
C MET A 234 13.55 12.54 2.46
N VAL A 235 14.59 13.32 2.74
CA VAL A 235 14.93 13.78 4.11
C VAL A 235 13.96 14.87 4.57
N THR A 236 13.45 15.69 3.64
CA THR A 236 12.46 16.73 3.95
C THR A 236 11.08 16.13 4.28
N ILE A 237 10.67 15.10 3.54
CA ILE A 237 9.36 14.44 3.75
C ILE A 237 9.46 13.39 4.87
N PHE A 238 10.52 12.60 4.88
CA PHE A 238 10.81 11.51 5.83
C PHE A 238 12.09 11.80 6.62
N PRO A 239 12.08 12.77 7.55
CA PRO A 239 13.26 13.12 8.32
C PRO A 239 13.67 11.97 9.24
N ARG A 240 14.97 11.65 9.23
CA ARG A 240 15.57 10.64 10.12
C ARG A 240 15.81 11.17 11.53
N VAL A 241 15.91 12.49 11.67
CA VAL A 241 16.14 13.19 12.94
C VAL A 241 15.13 14.32 13.05
N THR A 242 14.46 14.39 14.19
CA THR A 242 13.39 15.35 14.47
C THR A 242 13.49 15.91 15.88
N LYS A 243 12.85 17.05 16.12
CA LYS A 243 12.73 17.65 17.45
C LYS A 243 11.42 17.28 18.13
N CYS A 244 11.47 17.21 19.45
CA CYS A 244 10.32 17.01 20.33
C CYS A 244 10.48 17.95 21.53
N THR A 245 9.39 18.62 21.91
CA THR A 245 9.39 19.52 23.06
C THR A 245 8.68 18.85 24.21
N PHE A 246 9.40 18.56 25.29
CA PHE A 246 8.84 18.03 26.53
C PHE A 246 8.85 19.11 27.60
N HIS A 247 7.67 19.46 28.11
CA HIS A 247 7.54 20.43 29.21
C HIS A 247 7.44 19.68 30.54
N LYS A 248 8.43 19.87 31.41
CA LYS A 248 8.41 19.40 32.79
C LYS A 248 7.78 20.48 33.66
N TYR A 249 6.73 20.12 34.38
CA TYR A 249 6.08 21.00 35.37
C TYR A 249 6.42 20.47 36.77
N GLY A 250 6.93 21.33 37.64
CA GLY A 250 7.36 20.98 39.01
C GLY A 250 8.29 22.02 39.61
#